data_AF-A0A537TU44-F1
#
_entry.id   AF-A0A537TU44-F1
#
_cell.length_a   1.000
_cell.length_b   1.000
_cell.length_c   1.000
_cell.angle_alpha   90.00
_cell.angle_beta   90.00
_cell.angle_gamma   90.00
#
_symmetry.space_group_name_H-M   'P 1'
#
loop_
_entity.id
_entity.type
_entity.pdbx_description
1 polymer ?
#
loop_
_entity_poly.entity_id
_entity_poly.type
_entity_poly.pdbx_seq_one_letter_code
_entity_poly.pdbx_strand_id
1 'polypeptide(L)'
;MPTARLETFADGVFAIAATLLIIDVTADAEGGALGAALTHAWPQYVAYAVSFVTIGIMWVNHHAMLEHFSRADRRFLFLNVLFLMCIAFAPFPTALVAEHLHSTTAALVYGTSFMVTAVMFNAIWHYGRLHLLRPDADPRAVSGITRSYLPGPLMYGGSALVAFASPVASIALYGAIACVYVLSETVWGRAA
;
A
#
# COMPACT_ATOMS: atom_id res chain seq x y z
N MET A 1 17.66 19.01 -2.77
CA MET A 1 16.76 19.73 -1.85
C MET A 1 16.69 18.94 -0.55
N PRO A 2 16.54 19.59 0.62
CA PRO A 2 16.19 18.89 1.85
C PRO A 2 14.92 18.05 1.65
N THR A 3 14.83 16.88 2.29
CA THR A 3 13.70 15.95 2.12
C THR A 3 12.41 16.45 2.77
N ALA A 4 12.49 17.34 3.77
CA ALA A 4 11.33 17.83 4.54
C ALA A 4 10.14 18.31 3.68
N ARG A 5 10.38 19.07 2.59
CA ARG A 5 9.28 19.52 1.71
C ARG A 5 8.63 18.38 0.93
N LEU A 6 9.41 17.36 0.57
CA LEU A 6 8.92 16.15 -0.08
C LEU A 6 8.08 15.33 0.90
N GLU A 7 8.53 15.18 2.14
CA GLU A 7 7.82 14.49 3.21
C GLU A 7 6.45 15.13 3.44
N THR A 8 6.39 16.45 3.64
CA THR A 8 5.10 17.16 3.82
C THR A 8 4.14 16.95 2.66
N PHE A 9 4.63 16.93 1.42
CA PHE A 9 3.80 16.66 0.25
C PHE A 9 3.30 15.21 0.23
N ALA A 10 4.18 14.25 0.51
CA ALA A 10 3.83 12.83 0.57
C ALA A 10 2.79 12.56 1.67
N ASP A 11 3.01 13.09 2.88
CA ASP A 11 2.08 12.95 4.02
C ASP A 11 0.68 13.43 3.66
N GLY A 12 0.58 14.57 2.95
CA GLY A 12 -0.69 15.09 2.47
C GLY A 12 -1.39 14.12 1.51
N VAL A 13 -0.67 13.52 0.56
CA VAL A 13 -1.23 12.56 -0.40
C VAL A 13 -1.67 11.27 0.31
N PHE A 14 -0.85 10.73 1.22
CA PHE A 14 -1.19 9.55 2.01
C PHE A 14 -2.45 9.79 2.87
N ALA A 15 -2.54 10.93 3.55
CA ALA A 15 -3.68 11.29 4.37
C ALA A 15 -4.97 11.39 3.53
N ILE A 16 -4.91 12.04 2.36
CA ILE A 16 -6.06 12.15 1.46
C ILE A 16 -6.45 10.76 0.93
N ALA A 17 -5.50 9.97 0.42
CA ALA A 17 -5.79 8.63 -0.10
C ALA A 17 -6.45 7.73 0.96
N ALA A 18 -5.94 7.73 2.19
CA ALA A 18 -6.49 6.95 3.29
C ALA A 18 -7.91 7.40 3.68
N THR A 19 -8.17 8.72 3.70
CA THR A 19 -9.49 9.27 4.05
C THR A 19 -10.51 9.18 2.91
N LEU A 20 -10.10 9.11 1.65
CA LEU A 20 -11.02 8.85 0.55
C LEU A 20 -11.61 7.43 0.60
N LEU A 21 -10.89 6.46 1.18
CA LEU A 21 -11.38 5.07 1.28
C LEU A 21 -12.72 4.94 2.00
N ILE A 22 -13.03 5.80 2.98
CA ILE A 22 -14.29 5.68 3.72
C ILE A 22 -15.50 6.16 2.90
N ILE A 23 -15.27 6.98 1.86
CA ILE A 23 -16.36 7.55 1.04
C ILE A 23 -17.09 6.46 0.26
N ASP A 24 -16.36 5.43 -0.17
CA ASP A 24 -16.92 4.30 -0.93
C ASP A 24 -17.60 3.24 -0.04
N VAL A 25 -17.53 3.40 1.29
CA VAL A 25 -18.21 2.51 2.24
C VAL A 25 -19.67 2.96 2.42
N THR A 26 -20.57 2.30 1.72
CA THR A 26 -22.01 2.58 1.67
C THR A 26 -22.83 1.35 2.07
N ALA A 27 -23.93 1.57 2.79
CA ALA A 27 -24.90 0.52 3.09
C ALA A 27 -26.24 0.89 2.44
N ASP A 28 -26.62 0.13 1.42
CA ASP A 28 -27.91 0.35 0.74
C ASP A 28 -29.06 -0.21 1.60
N ALA A 29 -29.91 0.69 2.07
CA ALA A 29 -31.06 0.38 2.93
C ALA A 29 -32.41 0.53 2.21
N GLU A 30 -32.43 0.50 0.87
CA GLU A 30 -33.64 0.51 0.06
C GLU A 30 -34.53 -0.72 0.38
N GLY A 31 -35.41 -0.56 1.38
CA GLY A 31 -36.25 -1.64 1.92
C GLY A 31 -36.59 -1.51 3.41
N GLY A 32 -35.98 -0.56 4.14
CA GLY A 32 -36.36 -0.19 5.51
C GLY A 32 -35.74 -1.04 6.62
N ALA A 33 -34.98 -2.08 6.29
CA ALA A 33 -34.26 -2.92 7.25
C ALA A 33 -32.78 -2.53 7.36
N LEU A 34 -32.49 -1.38 7.99
CA LEU A 34 -31.13 -0.85 8.17
C LEU A 34 -30.15 -1.88 8.76
N GLY A 35 -30.61 -2.69 9.71
CA GLY A 35 -29.78 -3.74 10.32
C GLY A 35 -29.27 -4.78 9.31
N ALA A 36 -30.11 -5.18 8.34
CA ALA A 36 -29.72 -6.13 7.30
C ALA A 36 -28.80 -5.48 6.25
N ALA A 37 -29.03 -4.20 5.92
CA ALA A 37 -28.16 -3.44 5.04
C ALA A 37 -26.73 -3.35 5.59
N LEU A 38 -26.59 -3.01 6.88
CA LEU A 38 -25.30 -2.91 7.54
C LEU A 38 -24.58 -4.26 7.62
N THR A 39 -25.28 -5.36 7.87
CA THR A 39 -24.65 -6.68 7.89
C THR A 39 -24.24 -7.15 6.49
N HIS A 40 -24.97 -6.76 5.45
CA HIS A 40 -24.63 -7.11 4.06
C HIS A 40 -23.43 -6.31 3.52
N ALA A 41 -23.19 -5.10 4.02
CA ALA A 41 -22.07 -4.24 3.65
C ALA A 41 -20.70 -4.69 4.22
N TRP A 42 -20.62 -5.85 4.88
CA TRP A 42 -19.37 -6.38 5.44
C TRP A 42 -18.17 -6.44 4.46
N PRO A 43 -18.33 -6.72 3.15
CA PRO A 43 -17.19 -6.75 2.22
C PRO A 43 -16.51 -5.39 2.13
N GLN A 44 -17.29 -4.32 2.23
CA GLN A 44 -16.81 -2.95 2.16
C GLN A 44 -15.99 -2.58 3.39
N TYR A 45 -16.43 -3.00 4.58
CA TYR A 45 -15.69 -2.78 5.82
C TYR A 45 -14.32 -3.48 5.79
N VAL A 46 -14.28 -4.71 5.28
CA VAL A 46 -13.04 -5.49 5.16
C VAL A 46 -12.11 -4.88 4.12
N ALA A 47 -12.61 -4.56 2.92
CA ALA A 47 -11.82 -3.93 1.86
C ALA A 47 -11.25 -2.57 2.32
N TYR A 48 -12.07 -1.76 2.99
CA TYR A 48 -11.65 -0.51 3.63
C TYR A 48 -10.51 -0.76 4.62
N ALA A 49 -10.71 -1.64 5.60
CA ALA A 49 -9.73 -1.88 6.66
C ALA A 49 -8.39 -2.39 6.12
N VAL A 50 -8.43 -3.38 5.22
CA VAL A 50 -7.22 -3.94 4.58
C VAL A 50 -6.45 -2.86 3.81
N SER A 51 -7.16 -2.04 3.03
CA SER A 51 -6.53 -1.02 2.19
C SER A 51 -6.00 0.14 3.04
N PHE A 52 -6.74 0.58 4.05
CA PHE A 52 -6.30 1.62 4.98
C PHE A 52 -5.03 1.20 5.71
N VAL A 53 -5.00 -0.03 6.25
CA VAL A 53 -3.81 -0.59 6.90
C VAL A 53 -2.64 -0.69 5.91
N THR A 54 -2.89 -1.14 4.68
CA THR A 54 -1.85 -1.24 3.64
C THR A 54 -1.24 0.13 3.30
N ILE A 55 -2.08 1.15 3.09
CA ILE A 55 -1.62 2.53 2.86
C ILE A 55 -0.82 3.04 4.06
N GLY A 56 -1.28 2.78 5.29
CA GLY A 56 -0.58 3.16 6.52
C GLY A 56 0.81 2.51 6.65
N ILE A 57 0.93 1.21 6.34
CA ILE A 57 2.21 0.51 6.33
C ILE A 57 3.15 1.12 5.29
N MET A 58 2.64 1.42 4.09
CA MET A 58 3.44 2.06 3.04
C MET A 58 3.89 3.46 3.45
N TRP A 59 3.06 4.20 4.17
CA TRP A 59 3.43 5.50 4.73
C TRP A 59 4.54 5.38 5.78
N VAL A 60 4.41 4.48 6.75
CA VAL A 60 5.46 4.23 7.77
C VAL A 60 6.79 3.88 7.10
N ASN A 61 6.75 2.97 6.11
CA ASN A 61 7.93 2.56 5.36
C ASN A 61 8.52 3.68 4.50
N HIS A 62 7.68 4.53 3.92
CA HIS A 62 8.13 5.69 3.16
C HIS A 62 8.84 6.70 4.06
N HIS A 63 8.29 6.97 5.25
CA HIS A 63 8.90 7.85 6.24
C HIS A 63 10.27 7.31 6.70
N ALA A 64 10.33 6.05 7.12
CA ALA A 64 11.57 5.40 7.54
C ALA A 64 12.63 5.36 6.42
N MET A 65 12.20 5.17 5.17
CA MET A 65 13.10 5.25 4.01
C MET A 65 13.73 6.64 3.86
N LEU A 66 12.94 7.71 3.98
CA LEU A 66 13.43 9.08 3.75
C LEU A 66 14.44 9.54 4.80
N GLU A 67 14.37 9.03 6.03
CA GLU A 67 15.36 9.29 7.09
C GLU A 67 16.80 8.88 6.69
N HIS A 68 16.93 7.89 5.79
CA HIS A 68 18.21 7.39 5.30
C HIS A 68 18.82 8.27 4.19
N PHE A 69 18.10 9.29 3.70
CA PHE A 69 18.54 10.15 2.60
C PHE A 69 18.85 11.57 3.09
N SER A 70 20.00 12.11 2.69
CA SER A 70 20.40 13.49 3.07
C SER A 70 19.75 14.56 2.19
N ARG A 71 19.35 14.19 0.98
CA ARG A 71 18.87 15.09 -0.06
C ARG A 71 18.02 14.35 -1.08
N ALA A 72 17.03 15.04 -1.63
CA ALA A 72 16.31 14.63 -2.82
C ALA A 72 16.82 15.38 -4.06
N ASP A 73 17.12 14.64 -5.13
CA ASP A 73 17.39 15.20 -6.46
C ASP A 73 16.13 15.20 -7.34
N ARG A 74 16.21 15.81 -8.52
CA ARG A 74 15.06 15.95 -9.43
C ARG A 74 14.50 14.60 -9.90
N ARG A 75 15.34 13.59 -10.11
CA ARG A 75 14.90 12.28 -10.60
C ARG A 75 14.13 11.52 -9.51
N PHE A 76 14.67 11.54 -8.29
CA PHE A 76 13.99 10.99 -7.13
C PHE A 76 12.64 11.64 -6.88
N LEU A 77 12.54 12.97 -7.01
CA LEU A 77 11.26 13.68 -6.88
C LEU A 77 10.22 13.19 -7.90
N PHE A 78 10.58 13.00 -9.17
CA PHE A 78 9.64 12.46 -10.16
C PHE A 78 9.24 11.01 -9.88
N LEU A 79 10.18 10.16 -9.47
CA LEU A 79 9.87 8.79 -9.06
C LEU A 79 8.92 8.78 -7.86
N ASN A 80 9.13 9.68 -6.89
CA ASN A 80 8.26 9.82 -5.74
C ASN A 80 6.85 10.29 -6.16
N VAL A 81 6.73 11.23 -7.08
CA VAL A 81 5.43 11.67 -7.61
C VAL A 81 4.68 10.52 -8.29
N LEU A 82 5.38 9.69 -9.08
CA LEU A 82 4.77 8.50 -9.70
C LEU A 82 4.32 7.47 -8.65
N PHE A 83 5.12 7.25 -7.61
CA PHE A 83 4.73 6.41 -6.48
C PHE A 83 3.48 6.96 -5.77
N LEU A 84 3.45 8.26 -5.47
CA LEU A 84 2.31 8.91 -4.82
C LEU A 84 1.04 8.90 -5.68
N MET A 85 1.17 8.93 -7.01
CA MET A 85 0.05 8.71 -7.92
C MET A 85 -0.56 7.32 -7.74
N CYS A 86 0.26 6.27 -7.55
CA CYS A 86 -0.25 4.93 -7.26
C CYS A 86 -0.96 4.86 -5.90
N ILE A 87 -0.46 5.57 -4.89
CA ILE A 87 -1.13 5.69 -3.58
C ILE A 87 -2.49 6.41 -3.71
N ALA A 88 -2.52 7.54 -4.41
CA ALA A 88 -3.75 8.29 -4.66
C ALA A 88 -4.78 7.49 -5.48
N PHE A 89 -4.33 6.53 -6.29
CA PHE A 89 -5.19 5.64 -7.06
C PHE A 89 -5.79 4.50 -6.23
N ALA A 90 -5.22 4.16 -5.06
CA ALA A 90 -5.62 3.00 -4.25
C ALA A 90 -7.11 2.94 -3.82
N PRO A 91 -7.85 4.06 -3.65
CA PRO A 91 -9.27 3.99 -3.34
C PRO A 91 -10.11 3.30 -4.42
N PHE A 92 -9.83 3.59 -5.70
CA PHE A 92 -10.57 2.99 -6.83
C PHE A 92 -10.57 1.45 -6.85
N PRO A 93 -9.43 0.73 -6.84
CA PRO A 93 -9.44 -0.73 -6.80
C PRO A 93 -10.07 -1.27 -5.51
N THR A 94 -9.98 -0.53 -4.41
CA THR A 94 -10.56 -0.94 -3.11
C THR A 94 -12.08 -1.00 -3.20
N ALA A 95 -12.71 0.07 -3.70
CA ALA A 95 -14.14 0.11 -3.95
C ALA A 95 -14.57 -0.99 -4.92
N LEU A 96 -13.79 -1.20 -5.99
CA LEU A 96 -14.11 -2.21 -6.99
C LEU A 96 -14.17 -3.64 -6.42
N VAL A 97 -13.23 -4.00 -5.53
CA VAL A 97 -13.26 -5.31 -4.84
C VAL A 97 -14.37 -5.38 -3.80
N ALA A 98 -14.64 -4.29 -3.10
CA ALA A 98 -15.71 -4.20 -2.11
C ALA A 98 -17.08 -4.49 -2.73
N GLU A 99 -17.34 -3.97 -3.92
CA GLU A 99 -18.59 -4.18 -4.68
C GLU A 99 -18.63 -5.53 -5.41
N HIS A 100 -17.47 -6.04 -5.86
CA HIS A 100 -17.40 -7.19 -6.77
C HIS A 100 -16.50 -8.31 -6.23
N LEU A 101 -16.75 -8.78 -5.01
CA LEU A 101 -15.89 -9.74 -4.30
C LEU A 101 -15.65 -11.07 -5.07
N HIS A 102 -16.59 -11.47 -5.92
CA HIS A 102 -16.50 -12.69 -6.74
C HIS A 102 -15.97 -12.44 -8.17
N SER A 103 -15.59 -11.21 -8.51
CA SER A 103 -15.07 -10.86 -9.83
C SER A 103 -13.56 -11.06 -9.91
N THR A 104 -13.12 -11.93 -10.82
CA THR A 104 -11.70 -12.08 -11.17
C THR A 104 -11.10 -10.74 -11.60
N THR A 105 -11.83 -9.94 -12.38
CA THR A 105 -11.34 -8.64 -12.84
C THR A 105 -11.12 -7.67 -11.69
N ALA A 106 -12.04 -7.62 -10.71
CA ALA A 106 -11.87 -6.76 -9.54
C ALA A 106 -10.64 -7.16 -8.72
N ALA A 107 -10.47 -8.46 -8.46
CA ALA A 107 -9.31 -9.00 -7.76
C ALA A 107 -8.00 -8.70 -8.50
N LEU A 108 -7.97 -8.87 -9.83
CA LEU A 108 -6.80 -8.55 -10.66
C LEU A 108 -6.47 -7.07 -10.63
N VAL A 109 -7.45 -6.18 -10.78
CA VAL A 109 -7.24 -4.72 -10.74
C VAL A 109 -6.67 -4.30 -9.38
N TYR A 110 -7.18 -4.86 -8.27
CA TYR A 110 -6.65 -4.61 -6.94
C TYR A 110 -5.21 -5.10 -6.78
N GLY A 111 -4.96 -6.38 -7.10
CA GLY A 111 -3.62 -6.96 -6.99
C GLY A 111 -2.58 -6.28 -7.85
N THR A 112 -2.92 -5.99 -9.11
CA THR A 112 -2.00 -5.33 -10.04
C THR A 112 -1.73 -3.88 -9.61
N SER A 113 -2.72 -3.17 -9.08
CA SER A 113 -2.52 -1.82 -8.54
C SER A 113 -1.50 -1.83 -7.40
N PHE A 114 -1.68 -2.68 -6.39
CA PHE A 114 -0.72 -2.79 -5.28
C PHE A 114 0.62 -3.39 -5.68
N MET A 115 0.66 -4.28 -6.68
CA MET A 115 1.90 -4.76 -7.28
C MET A 115 2.69 -3.61 -7.93
N VAL A 116 2.03 -2.78 -8.74
CA VAL A 116 2.65 -1.59 -9.36
C VAL A 116 3.13 -0.61 -8.28
N THR A 117 2.32 -0.36 -7.25
CA THR A 117 2.72 0.44 -6.09
C THR A 117 3.99 -0.12 -5.43
N ALA A 118 4.05 -1.43 -5.19
CA ALA A 118 5.22 -2.09 -4.60
C ALA A 118 6.46 -2.03 -5.51
N VAL A 119 6.28 -2.11 -6.84
CA VAL A 119 7.38 -1.91 -7.81
C VAL A 119 7.89 -0.47 -7.76
N MET A 120 6.99 0.52 -7.73
CA MET A 120 7.38 1.93 -7.60
C MET A 120 8.08 2.21 -6.28
N PHE A 121 7.63 1.60 -5.18
CA PHE A 121 8.28 1.67 -3.88
C PHE A 121 9.71 1.09 -3.92
N ASN A 122 9.89 -0.07 -4.56
CA ASN A 122 11.22 -0.63 -4.78
C ASN A 122 12.09 0.25 -5.70
N ALA A 123 11.51 0.91 -6.69
CA ALA A 123 12.23 1.81 -7.60
C ALA A 123 12.76 3.06 -6.87
N ILE A 124 11.95 3.70 -6.02
CA ILE A 124 12.41 4.83 -5.20
C ILE A 124 13.51 4.39 -4.22
N TRP A 125 13.35 3.24 -3.57
CA TRP A 125 14.36 2.70 -2.66
C TRP A 125 15.66 2.41 -3.41
N HIS A 126 15.58 1.74 -4.56
CA HIS A 126 16.73 1.37 -5.37
C HIS A 126 17.49 2.59 -5.90
N TYR A 127 16.78 3.63 -6.34
CA TYR A 127 17.43 4.87 -6.75
C TYR A 127 18.09 5.58 -5.56
N GLY A 128 17.35 5.73 -4.46
CA GLY A 128 17.84 6.41 -3.25
C GLY A 128 19.05 5.71 -2.65
N ARG A 129 19.04 4.38 -2.56
CA ARG A 129 20.18 3.60 -2.04
C ARG A 129 21.46 3.76 -2.86
N LEU A 130 21.35 3.98 -4.18
CA LEU A 130 22.52 4.09 -5.07
C LEU A 130 23.08 5.52 -5.13
N HIS A 131 22.25 6.53 -4.91
CA HIS A 131 22.62 7.92 -5.22
C HIS A 131 22.47 8.90 -4.05
N LEU A 132 21.63 8.60 -3.05
CA LEU A 132 21.16 9.58 -2.06
C LEU A 132 21.35 9.16 -0.59
N LEU A 133 21.91 7.97 -0.33
CA LEU A 133 22.25 7.53 1.03
C LEU A 133 23.10 8.56 1.75
N ARG A 134 22.80 8.73 3.03
CA ARG A 134 23.69 9.49 3.91
C ARG A 134 25.03 8.77 4.08
N PRO A 135 26.15 9.50 4.23
CA PRO A 135 27.47 8.89 4.43
C PRO A 135 27.59 8.03 5.69
N ASP A 136 26.74 8.28 6.69
CA ASP A 136 26.70 7.61 8.00
C ASP A 136 25.68 6.47 8.09
N ALA A 137 25.05 6.09 6.98
CA ALA A 137 24.03 5.04 6.97
C ALA A 137 24.64 3.65 7.27
N ASP A 138 24.07 2.93 8.24
CA ASP A 138 24.49 1.56 8.57
C ASP A 138 24.18 0.59 7.41
N PRO A 139 25.19 -0.07 6.82
CA PRO A 139 24.99 -1.06 5.76
C PRO A 139 24.06 -2.22 6.15
N ARG A 140 24.01 -2.60 7.44
CA ARG A 140 23.12 -3.66 7.93
C ARG A 140 21.66 -3.22 7.87
N ALA A 141 21.37 -1.99 8.30
CA ALA A 141 20.03 -1.41 8.19
C ALA A 141 19.59 -1.33 6.72
N VAL A 142 20.44 -0.81 5.82
CA VAL A 142 20.13 -0.70 4.38
C VAL A 142 19.85 -2.08 3.74
N SER A 143 20.62 -3.11 4.10
CA SER A 143 20.40 -4.48 3.63
C SER A 143 19.08 -5.07 4.16
N GLY A 144 18.79 -4.86 5.44
CA GLY A 144 17.53 -5.28 6.08
C GLY A 144 16.31 -4.67 5.39
N ILE A 145 16.33 -3.37 5.17
CA ILE A 145 15.28 -2.63 4.45
C ILE A 145 15.08 -3.19 3.04
N THR A 146 16.17 -3.40 2.30
CA THR A 146 16.11 -3.97 0.94
C THR A 146 15.44 -5.34 0.93
N ARG A 147 15.76 -6.20 1.91
CA ARG A 147 15.19 -7.54 2.01
C ARG A 147 13.72 -7.53 2.41
N SER A 148 13.27 -6.55 3.19
CA SER A 148 11.88 -6.38 3.59
C SER A 148 10.98 -5.97 2.41
N TYR A 149 11.48 -5.12 1.52
CA TYR A 149 10.67 -4.55 0.42
C TYR A 149 10.65 -5.39 -0.85
N LEU A 150 11.69 -6.19 -1.09
CA LEU A 150 11.84 -6.98 -2.31
C LEU A 150 10.70 -8.00 -2.55
N PRO A 151 10.14 -8.70 -1.54
CA PRO A 151 9.07 -9.68 -1.75
C PRO A 151 7.74 -9.07 -2.20
N GLY A 152 7.47 -7.81 -1.88
CA GLY A 152 6.15 -7.16 -2.05
C GLY A 152 5.54 -7.35 -3.45
N PRO A 153 6.23 -6.96 -4.54
CA PRO A 153 5.73 -7.15 -5.91
C PRO A 153 5.38 -8.61 -6.24
N LEU A 154 6.20 -9.56 -5.80
CA LEU A 154 5.98 -10.99 -6.05
C LEU A 154 4.79 -11.51 -5.24
N MET A 155 4.60 -11.04 -4.01
CA MET A 155 3.46 -11.41 -3.18
C MET A 155 2.14 -10.93 -3.79
N TYR A 156 2.06 -9.67 -4.22
CA TYR A 156 0.86 -9.12 -4.87
C TYR A 156 0.62 -9.74 -6.25
N GLY A 157 1.66 -9.91 -7.07
CA GLY A 157 1.57 -10.55 -8.38
C GLY A 157 1.17 -12.02 -8.29
N GLY A 158 1.79 -12.78 -7.38
CA GLY A 158 1.45 -14.18 -7.14
C GLY A 158 0.01 -14.35 -6.65
N SER A 159 -0.43 -13.49 -5.73
CA SER A 159 -1.82 -13.46 -5.27
C SER A 159 -2.79 -13.13 -6.42
N ALA A 160 -2.45 -12.17 -7.29
CA ALA A 160 -3.27 -11.85 -8.48
C ALA A 160 -3.44 -13.04 -9.43
N LEU A 161 -2.43 -13.89 -9.61
CA LEU A 161 -2.57 -15.10 -10.41
C LEU A 161 -3.57 -16.10 -9.81
N VAL A 162 -3.73 -16.12 -8.48
CA VAL A 162 -4.75 -16.95 -7.81
C VAL A 162 -6.17 -16.51 -8.18
N ALA A 163 -6.38 -15.26 -8.59
CA ALA A 163 -7.70 -14.74 -8.97
C ALA A 163 -8.33 -15.49 -10.17
N PHE A 164 -7.52 -16.09 -11.04
CA PHE A 164 -8.00 -16.92 -12.15
C PHE A 164 -8.63 -18.24 -11.67
N ALA A 165 -8.22 -18.74 -10.50
CA ALA A 165 -8.78 -19.94 -9.89
C ALA A 165 -9.88 -19.59 -8.87
N SER A 166 -9.65 -18.58 -8.03
CA SER A 166 -10.60 -18.11 -7.02
C SER A 166 -10.35 -16.64 -6.67
N PRO A 167 -11.23 -15.71 -7.08
CA PRO A 167 -11.14 -14.29 -6.73
C PRO A 167 -11.14 -14.06 -5.22
N VAL A 168 -11.99 -14.78 -4.49
CA VAL A 168 -12.08 -14.68 -3.03
C VAL A 168 -10.78 -15.12 -2.35
N ALA A 169 -10.15 -16.19 -2.85
CA ALA A 169 -8.86 -16.62 -2.32
C ALA A 169 -7.76 -15.58 -2.58
N SER A 170 -7.75 -14.98 -3.78
CA SER A 170 -6.84 -13.87 -4.10
C SER A 170 -7.02 -12.68 -3.16
N ILE A 171 -8.27 -12.27 -2.90
CA ILE A 171 -8.59 -11.16 -2.00
C ILE A 171 -8.17 -11.49 -0.56
N ALA A 172 -8.43 -12.71 -0.09
CA ALA A 172 -7.99 -13.17 1.21
C ALA A 172 -6.46 -13.14 1.36
N LEU A 173 -5.72 -13.49 0.29
CA LEU A 173 -4.26 -13.39 0.27
C LEU A 173 -3.78 -11.94 0.37
N TYR A 174 -4.46 -10.97 -0.27
CA TYR A 174 -4.12 -9.55 -0.09
C TYR A 174 -4.29 -9.10 1.37
N GLY A 175 -5.38 -9.53 2.03
CA GLY A 175 -5.56 -9.31 3.47
C GLY A 175 -4.46 -9.96 4.31
N ALA A 176 -4.06 -11.20 3.97
CA ALA A 176 -2.98 -11.90 4.65
C ALA A 176 -1.62 -11.19 4.49
N ILE A 177 -1.33 -10.63 3.30
CA ILE A 177 -0.13 -9.80 3.06
C ILE A 177 -0.11 -8.62 4.01
N ALA A 178 -1.22 -7.88 4.13
CA ALA A 178 -1.32 -6.75 5.06
C ALA A 178 -1.03 -7.19 6.51
N CYS A 179 -1.62 -8.30 6.96
CA CYS A 179 -1.36 -8.84 8.31
C CYS A 179 0.11 -9.22 8.53
N VAL A 180 0.74 -9.89 7.56
CA VAL A 180 2.17 -10.26 7.64
C VAL A 180 3.05 -9.01 7.77
N TYR A 181 2.77 -7.97 6.99
CA TYR A 181 3.53 -6.73 7.06
C TYR A 181 3.30 -5.97 8.38
N VAL A 182 2.07 -5.92 8.92
CA VAL A 182 1.84 -5.35 10.27
C VAL A 182 2.67 -6.08 11.32
N LEU A 183 2.69 -7.42 11.27
CA LEU A 183 3.48 -8.21 12.21
C LEU A 183 4.97 -7.96 12.03
N SER A 184 5.45 -7.80 10.79
CA SER A 184 6.86 -7.50 10.57
C SER A 184 7.28 -6.13 11.10
N GLU A 185 6.45 -5.11 10.91
CA GLU A 185 6.74 -3.76 11.41
C GLU A 185 6.69 -3.69 12.95
N THR A 186 5.73 -4.39 13.56
CA THR A 186 5.52 -4.31 15.02
C THR A 186 6.48 -5.20 15.83
N VAL A 187 6.84 -6.37 15.31
CA VAL A 187 7.67 -7.36 16.02
C VAL A 187 9.14 -7.24 15.64
N TRP A 188 9.47 -6.99 14.37
CA TRP A 188 10.86 -6.91 13.90
C TRP A 188 11.40 -5.48 13.75
N GLY A 189 10.54 -4.46 13.71
CA GLY A 189 10.96 -3.04 13.71
C GLY A 189 11.66 -2.58 15.00
N ARG A 190 11.63 -3.37 16.09
CA ARG A 190 12.34 -3.09 17.35
C ARG A 190 13.77 -3.61 17.41
N ALA A 191 14.25 -4.32 16.39
CA ALA A 191 15.55 -5.00 16.40
C ALA A 191 16.61 -4.35 15.48
N ALA A 192 16.31 -3.19 14.89
CA ALA A 192 17.24 -2.39 14.08
C ALA A 192 17.68 -1.13 14.85
#